data_AF-A0A3D5PBD3-F1
#
_entry.id   AF-A0A3D5PBD3-F1
#
_cell.length_a   1.000
_cell.length_b   1.000
_cell.length_c   1.000
_cell.angle_alpha   90.00
_cell.angle_beta   90.00
_cell.angle_gamma   90.00
#
_symmetry.space_group_name_H-M   'P 1'
#
loop_
_entity.id
_entity.type
_entity.pdbx_description
1 polymer ?
#
loop_
_entity_poly.entity_id
_entity_poly.type
_entity_poly.pdbx_seq_one_letter_code
_entity_poly.pdbx_strand_id
1 'polypeptide(L)'
;LDGLQKNITFDQSSSSSYNSVSGLKDYLQTKLASVFGSDKVTVSLTSDNKLSFKTSDTTSVLELNSASASGILGKDGVLHIEDGETNRLEMTKTLGELNTQLNTDSPNVALSPEKDEHGNPVENSNGKNVYKISVNNVSFEFDEDTELGTVINTIKNNSGADVDISYSQTLDKFIVTSKDTGAQETINIQDVGTCNLASSLFGTGGTVTAGKDLKMNVTIDGTTTGITRSTNSFTLDGLSLNVLNTFNNETTPDADKKITFTSSNGTDDVYKKISGFIADYNDIIDKVNTYVTQTPYGLSNSNGKTQAYDPLTDDQKKDMSDTEIKEWDEKAKQGLLFSDPQLTSLQNDLRSAMERNVEASGLSLSAIGISTSSNYMSNGKLAITDANKLKNALQNNNDQVIKLFTNVDDSDSSKDGIAPRVKSVLNNYFGTYGNSGILYYVAGSDTTIGADKSELTTQISQYETQIKDLQSQLTTQRNNLQAKFTTMEQAIYRLSNQYNYLSGMSS
;
A
#
# COMPACT_ATOMS: atom_id res chain seq x y z
N LEU A 1 -6.61 -1.00 42.33
CA LEU A 1 -7.43 -2.23 42.35
C LEU A 1 -8.33 -2.21 41.13
N ASP A 2 -8.11 -3.10 40.17
CA ASP A 2 -8.94 -3.22 38.94
C ASP A 2 -9.09 -1.90 38.16
N GLY A 3 -8.00 -1.14 38.06
CA GLY A 3 -7.98 0.18 37.42
C GLY A 3 -8.58 1.32 38.26
N LEU A 4 -9.22 1.04 39.41
CA LEU A 4 -9.61 2.07 40.36
C LEU A 4 -8.39 2.50 41.20
N GLN A 5 -7.99 3.76 41.02
CA GLN A 5 -6.90 4.38 41.77
C GLN A 5 -7.44 5.14 42.99
N LYS A 6 -6.81 4.91 44.15
CA LYS A 6 -7.12 5.58 45.42
C LYS A 6 -5.83 5.91 46.16
N ASN A 7 -5.84 7.02 46.88
CA ASN A 7 -4.72 7.42 47.73
C ASN A 7 -4.97 6.95 49.17
N ILE A 8 -3.97 6.30 49.76
CA ILE A 8 -3.97 5.94 51.18
C ILE A 8 -3.14 6.98 51.94
N THR A 9 -3.81 7.81 52.74
CA THR A 9 -3.14 8.88 53.49
C THR A 9 -2.82 8.44 54.92
N PHE A 10 -1.56 8.64 55.31
CA PHE A 10 -1.05 8.46 56.66
C PHE A 10 -1.06 9.79 57.40
N ASP A 11 -1.88 9.89 58.45
CA ASP A 11 -2.04 11.10 59.23
C ASP A 11 -1.09 11.06 60.43
N GLN A 12 -0.24 12.09 60.57
CA GLN A 12 0.75 12.16 61.67
C GLN A 12 0.12 12.04 63.07
N SER A 13 -1.12 12.55 63.23
CA SER A 13 -1.90 12.42 64.45
C SER A 13 -2.23 10.98 64.83
N SER A 14 -2.16 10.04 63.87
CA SER A 14 -2.40 8.61 64.06
C SER A 14 -1.11 7.79 64.14
N SER A 15 0.06 8.43 64.25
CA SER A 15 1.37 7.75 64.26
C SER A 15 1.53 6.65 65.32
N SER A 16 0.85 6.77 66.47
CA SER A 16 0.80 5.72 67.48
C SER A 16 0.08 4.45 67.02
N SER A 17 -0.77 4.54 66.00
CA SER A 17 -1.53 3.40 65.44
C SER A 17 -0.73 2.58 64.44
N TYR A 18 0.37 3.12 63.88
CA TYR A 18 1.21 2.45 62.89
C TYR A 18 2.71 2.42 63.25
N ASN A 19 3.04 2.52 64.55
CA ASN A 19 4.42 2.49 65.07
C ASN A 19 4.97 1.07 65.32
N SER A 20 4.19 0.03 65.01
CA SER A 20 4.57 -1.37 65.08
C SER A 20 4.09 -2.08 63.83
N VAL A 21 4.67 -3.24 63.50
CA VAL A 21 4.29 -4.01 62.30
C VAL A 21 2.81 -4.44 62.35
N SER A 22 2.33 -4.88 63.52
CA SER A 22 0.91 -5.23 63.72
C SER A 22 0.01 -3.99 63.60
N GLY A 23 0.40 -2.87 64.22
CA GLY A 23 -0.36 -1.62 64.11
C GLY A 23 -0.42 -1.11 62.68
N LEU A 24 0.70 -1.16 61.94
CA LEU A 24 0.76 -0.80 60.53
C LEU A 24 -0.17 -1.67 59.68
N LYS A 25 -0.19 -2.99 59.91
CA LYS A 25 -1.12 -3.92 59.25
C LYS A 25 -2.59 -3.55 59.51
N ASP A 26 -2.96 -3.30 60.76
CA ASP A 26 -4.36 -2.95 61.12
C ASP A 26 -4.76 -1.56 60.58
N TYR A 27 -3.83 -0.61 60.60
CA TYR A 27 -4.03 0.72 60.05
C TYR A 27 -4.24 0.69 58.52
N LEU A 28 -3.37 -0.04 57.80
CA LEU A 28 -3.51 -0.26 56.35
C LEU A 28 -4.80 -0.98 56.00
N GLN A 29 -5.18 -2.02 56.75
CA GLN A 29 -6.45 -2.72 56.56
C GLN A 29 -7.64 -1.77 56.67
N THR A 30 -7.67 -0.91 57.70
CA THR A 30 -8.74 0.06 57.92
C THR A 30 -8.81 1.08 56.78
N LYS A 31 -7.66 1.61 56.34
CA LYS A 31 -7.60 2.59 55.25
C LYS A 31 -8.02 1.97 53.92
N LEU A 32 -7.53 0.78 53.57
CA LEU A 32 -7.91 0.07 52.35
C LEU A 32 -9.40 -0.28 52.34
N ALA A 33 -9.95 -0.76 53.47
CA ALA A 33 -11.38 -1.02 53.62
C ALA A 33 -12.23 0.25 53.38
N SER A 34 -11.76 1.42 53.83
CA SER A 34 -12.49 2.67 53.64
C SER A 34 -12.55 3.15 52.18
N VAL A 35 -11.52 2.86 51.38
CA VAL A 35 -11.42 3.38 49.99
C VAL A 35 -11.82 2.37 48.92
N PHE A 36 -11.70 1.07 49.19
CA PHE A 36 -12.03 -0.02 48.26
C PHE A 36 -13.20 -0.90 48.73
N GLY A 37 -13.62 -0.80 49.99
CA GLY A 37 -14.61 -1.69 50.61
C GLY A 37 -13.96 -2.74 51.52
N SER A 38 -14.68 -3.16 52.57
CA SER A 38 -14.13 -4.01 53.66
C SER A 38 -13.55 -5.34 53.21
N ASP A 39 -14.09 -5.90 52.13
CA ASP A 39 -13.83 -7.28 51.74
C ASP A 39 -13.01 -7.38 50.45
N LYS A 40 -12.39 -6.29 49.97
CA LYS A 40 -11.68 -6.29 48.67
C LYS A 40 -10.20 -6.63 48.78
N VAL A 41 -9.53 -6.10 49.80
CA VAL A 41 -8.10 -6.32 50.05
C VAL A 41 -7.90 -6.65 51.52
N THR A 42 -7.30 -7.80 51.78
CA THR A 42 -6.86 -8.24 53.10
C THR A 42 -5.39 -7.93 53.28
N VAL A 43 -5.06 -7.25 54.37
CA VAL A 43 -3.68 -7.05 54.82
C VAL A 43 -3.40 -8.04 55.95
N SER A 44 -2.39 -8.87 55.77
CA SER A 44 -1.94 -9.85 56.76
C SER A 44 -0.44 -9.70 57.03
N LEU A 45 0.03 -10.41 58.06
CA LEU A 45 1.46 -10.61 58.31
C LEU A 45 1.82 -12.05 58.02
N THR A 46 2.92 -12.26 57.31
CA THR A 46 3.53 -13.59 57.14
C THR A 46 4.15 -14.07 58.46
N SER A 47 4.60 -15.33 58.50
CA SER A 47 5.32 -15.89 59.66
C SER A 47 6.57 -15.09 60.04
N ASP A 48 7.18 -14.39 59.07
CA ASP A 48 8.39 -13.59 59.25
C ASP A 48 8.07 -12.10 59.50
N ASN A 49 6.82 -11.78 59.86
CA ASN A 49 6.32 -10.42 60.07
C ASN A 49 6.42 -9.51 58.84
N LYS A 50 6.39 -10.06 57.62
CA LYS A 50 6.29 -9.25 56.40
C LYS A 50 4.82 -8.94 56.11
N LEU A 51 4.53 -7.75 55.58
CA LEU A 51 3.18 -7.41 55.10
C LEU A 51 2.84 -8.25 53.88
N SER A 52 1.61 -8.74 53.82
CA SER A 52 1.05 -9.44 52.65
C SER A 52 -0.31 -8.84 52.30
N PHE A 53 -0.55 -8.66 51.00
CA PHE A 53 -1.79 -8.12 50.47
C PHE A 53 -2.47 -9.18 49.62
N LYS A 54 -3.72 -9.52 49.96
CA LYS A 54 -4.49 -10.52 49.22
C LYS A 54 -5.83 -9.93 48.80
N THR A 55 -6.16 -10.07 47.52
CA THR A 55 -7.48 -9.72 46.99
C THR A 55 -8.48 -10.83 47.30
N SER A 56 -9.76 -10.47 47.41
CA SER A 56 -10.83 -11.42 47.76
C SER A 56 -11.17 -12.43 46.67
N ASP A 57 -10.96 -12.06 45.41
CA ASP A 57 -11.18 -12.92 44.27
C ASP A 57 -9.89 -13.11 43.47
N THR A 58 -9.89 -14.16 42.64
CA THR A 58 -8.74 -14.58 41.84
C THR A 58 -8.51 -13.71 40.61
N THR A 59 -9.41 -12.78 40.31
CA THR A 59 -9.34 -11.92 39.11
C THR A 59 -8.90 -10.49 39.41
N SER A 60 -9.00 -10.07 40.68
CA SER A 60 -8.67 -8.74 41.15
C SER A 60 -7.17 -8.48 41.08
N VAL A 61 -6.78 -7.40 40.40
CA VAL A 61 -5.40 -6.95 40.29
C VAL A 61 -5.19 -5.74 41.20
N LEU A 62 -4.32 -5.91 42.19
CA LEU A 62 -3.87 -4.87 43.10
C LEU A 62 -2.47 -4.42 42.66
N GLU A 63 -2.31 -3.11 42.46
CA GLU A 63 -1.06 -2.47 42.07
C GLU A 63 -0.77 -1.33 43.05
N LEU A 64 0.50 -1.17 43.43
CA LEU A 64 0.99 -0.02 44.19
C LEU A 64 1.73 0.93 43.24
N ASN A 65 1.08 2.03 42.88
CA ASN A 65 1.49 2.88 41.75
C ASN A 65 2.40 4.08 42.10
N SER A 66 2.56 4.43 43.37
CA SER A 66 3.55 5.43 43.82
C SER A 66 3.43 5.70 45.32
N ALA A 67 4.44 6.37 45.89
CA ALA A 67 4.37 6.95 47.22
C ALA A 67 4.88 8.40 47.21
N SER A 68 4.25 9.27 48.01
CA SER A 68 4.60 10.69 48.08
C SER A 68 5.91 10.96 48.83
N ALA A 69 6.38 10.01 49.65
CA ALA A 69 7.62 10.13 50.42
C ALA A 69 8.66 9.15 49.87
N SER A 70 9.89 9.65 49.70
CA SER A 70 11.04 8.84 49.33
C SER A 70 11.32 7.79 50.41
N GLY A 71 11.59 6.55 50.00
CA GLY A 71 11.90 5.44 50.93
C GLY A 71 10.68 4.69 51.45
N ILE A 72 9.47 4.94 50.95
CA ILE A 72 8.31 4.06 51.22
C ILE A 72 8.30 2.87 50.26
N LEU A 73 8.34 3.16 48.95
CA LEU A 73 8.47 2.18 47.87
C LEU A 73 9.93 2.10 47.39
N GLY A 74 10.24 1.04 46.66
CA GLY A 74 11.56 0.70 46.13
C GLY A 74 12.22 -0.45 46.87
N LYS A 75 13.28 -1.01 46.28
CA LYS A 75 14.07 -2.14 46.81
C LYS A 75 14.50 -1.95 48.27
N ASP A 76 14.93 -0.74 48.62
CA ASP A 76 15.37 -0.35 49.96
C ASP A 76 14.30 0.44 50.74
N GLY A 77 13.07 0.50 50.21
CA GLY A 77 11.95 1.18 50.82
C GLY A 77 11.37 0.40 52.01
N VAL A 78 10.65 1.08 52.90
CA VAL A 78 10.04 0.48 54.10
C VAL A 78 9.16 -0.72 53.74
N LEU A 79 8.41 -0.65 52.64
CA LEU A 79 7.54 -1.74 52.20
C LEU A 79 8.27 -2.83 51.42
N HIS A 80 9.49 -2.59 50.93
CA HIS A 80 10.20 -3.47 49.98
C HIS A 80 9.33 -3.86 48.77
N ILE A 81 8.47 -2.94 48.34
CA ILE A 81 7.59 -3.06 47.17
C ILE A 81 8.01 -1.95 46.22
N GLU A 82 8.36 -2.31 44.99
CA GLU A 82 8.73 -1.32 43.97
C GLU A 82 7.50 -0.61 43.41
N ASP A 83 7.74 0.51 42.74
CA ASP A 83 6.67 1.26 42.10
C ASP A 83 6.12 0.47 40.90
N GLY A 84 4.80 0.33 40.82
CA GLY A 84 4.10 -0.45 39.80
C GLY A 84 3.98 -1.95 40.12
N GLU A 85 4.51 -2.42 41.25
CA GLU A 85 4.40 -3.84 41.61
C GLU A 85 2.95 -4.26 41.82
N THR A 86 2.66 -5.50 41.43
CA THR A 86 1.31 -6.05 41.45
C THR A 86 1.24 -7.36 42.23
N ASN A 87 0.02 -7.78 42.58
CA ASN A 87 -0.24 -9.14 43.06
C ASN A 87 -0.28 -10.19 41.93
N ARG A 88 0.39 -9.93 40.81
CA ARG A 88 0.48 -10.77 39.62
C ARG A 88 1.92 -10.84 39.14
N LEU A 89 2.18 -11.75 38.22
CA LEU A 89 3.47 -11.84 37.56
C LEU A 89 3.72 -10.60 36.69
N GLU A 90 4.90 -10.02 36.83
CA GLU A 90 5.28 -8.79 36.13
C GLU A 90 6.23 -9.10 34.98
N MET A 91 5.85 -8.67 33.77
CA MET A 91 6.61 -8.96 32.56
C MET A 91 7.92 -8.15 32.47
N THR A 92 8.06 -7.09 33.27
CA THR A 92 9.27 -6.24 33.32
C THR A 92 10.32 -6.76 34.28
N LYS A 93 9.98 -7.71 35.16
CA LYS A 93 10.95 -8.29 36.10
C LYS A 93 11.88 -9.25 35.38
N THR A 94 13.14 -9.23 35.78
CA THR A 94 14.14 -10.16 35.26
C THR A 94 13.97 -11.56 35.85
N LEU A 95 14.51 -12.59 35.20
CA LEU A 95 14.46 -13.95 35.72
C LEU A 95 15.13 -14.05 37.11
N GLY A 96 16.17 -13.28 37.39
CA GLY A 96 16.81 -13.21 38.70
C GLY A 96 15.93 -12.58 39.78
N GLU A 97 15.21 -11.50 39.45
CA GLU A 97 14.23 -10.86 40.35
C GLU A 97 13.06 -11.80 40.65
N LEU A 98 12.51 -12.44 39.61
CA LEU A 98 11.43 -13.41 39.73
C LEU A 98 11.84 -14.63 40.56
N ASN A 99 13.09 -15.11 40.43
CA ASN A 99 13.59 -16.20 41.25
C ASN A 99 13.53 -15.85 42.74
N THR A 100 13.91 -14.62 43.08
CA THR A 100 13.88 -14.14 44.47
C THR A 100 12.44 -14.08 45.00
N GLN A 101 11.49 -13.63 44.18
CA GLN A 101 10.08 -13.51 44.56
C GLN A 101 9.36 -14.87 44.67
N LEU A 102 9.59 -15.79 43.73
CA LEU A 102 8.94 -17.12 43.75
C LEU A 102 9.43 -18.00 44.91
N ASN A 103 10.66 -17.76 45.39
CA ASN A 103 11.25 -18.53 46.48
C ASN A 103 10.65 -18.18 47.86
N THR A 104 9.93 -17.06 48.03
CA THR A 104 9.40 -16.67 49.34
C THR A 104 8.12 -17.41 49.75
N ASP A 105 7.31 -17.83 48.78
CA ASP A 105 5.95 -18.33 49.05
C ASP A 105 5.81 -19.85 48.93
N SER A 106 6.73 -20.51 48.21
CA SER A 106 6.85 -21.97 48.15
C SER A 106 8.21 -22.37 47.53
N PRO A 107 9.18 -22.88 48.31
CA PRO A 107 10.53 -23.19 47.81
C PRO A 107 10.58 -24.24 46.67
N ASN A 108 9.48 -24.95 46.43
CA ASN A 108 9.32 -25.86 45.29
C ASN A 108 8.96 -25.17 43.96
N VAL A 109 8.87 -23.83 43.92
CA VAL A 109 8.52 -23.02 42.73
C VAL A 109 9.64 -22.02 42.36
N ALA A 110 10.73 -21.98 43.13
CA ALA A 110 11.88 -21.13 42.84
C ALA A 110 12.53 -21.50 41.48
N LEU A 111 13.04 -20.51 40.76
CA LEU A 111 13.75 -20.74 39.50
C LEU A 111 15.13 -21.34 39.79
N SER A 112 15.44 -22.46 39.14
CA SER A 112 16.74 -23.10 39.14
C SER A 112 17.41 -22.84 37.79
N PRO A 113 18.59 -22.20 37.77
CA PRO A 113 19.38 -22.09 36.56
C PRO A 113 19.92 -23.46 36.15
N GLU A 114 20.50 -23.52 34.96
CA GLU A 114 21.28 -24.66 34.50
C GLU A 114 22.45 -24.89 35.45
N LYS A 115 22.75 -26.16 35.73
CA LYS A 115 23.86 -26.58 36.59
C LYS A 115 24.85 -27.46 35.82
N ASP A 116 26.11 -27.35 36.21
CA ASP A 116 27.18 -28.22 35.75
C ASP A 116 27.16 -29.61 36.44
N GLU A 117 28.10 -30.48 36.06
CA GLU A 117 28.25 -31.82 36.64
C GLU A 117 28.53 -31.82 38.17
N HIS A 118 28.95 -30.68 38.72
CA HIS A 118 29.21 -30.49 40.15
C HIS A 118 28.04 -29.84 40.89
N GLY A 119 26.94 -29.52 40.18
CA GLY A 119 25.76 -28.88 40.74
C GLY A 119 25.87 -27.36 40.90
N ASN A 120 26.91 -26.72 40.35
CA ASN A 120 27.06 -25.27 40.36
C ASN A 120 26.29 -24.64 39.20
N PRO A 121 25.71 -23.44 39.38
CA PRO A 121 25.08 -22.71 38.27
C PRO A 121 26.05 -22.49 37.11
N VAL A 122 25.56 -22.72 35.89
CA VAL A 122 26.26 -22.39 34.65
C VAL A 122 26.08 -20.90 34.39
N GLU A 123 27.20 -20.20 34.20
CA GLU A 123 27.24 -18.79 33.88
C GLU A 123 27.60 -18.56 32.40
N ASN A 124 27.03 -17.52 31.79
CA ASN A 124 27.42 -17.06 30.46
C ASN A 124 28.75 -16.26 30.50
N SER A 125 29.19 -15.73 29.36
CA SER A 125 30.44 -14.96 29.26
C SER A 125 30.50 -13.70 30.15
N ASN A 126 29.36 -13.23 30.64
CA ASN A 126 29.23 -12.06 31.50
C ASN A 126 29.12 -12.44 32.99
N GLY A 127 29.28 -13.72 33.34
CA GLY A 127 29.15 -14.20 34.72
C GLY A 127 27.69 -14.25 35.20
N LYS A 128 26.74 -14.45 34.28
CA LYS A 128 25.30 -14.44 34.58
C LYS A 128 24.71 -15.84 34.47
N ASN A 129 23.91 -16.22 35.47
CA ASN A 129 23.26 -17.53 35.54
C ASN A 129 22.37 -17.77 34.32
N VAL A 130 22.50 -18.95 33.72
CA VAL A 130 21.78 -19.35 32.49
C VAL A 130 20.49 -20.09 32.82
N TYR A 131 19.40 -19.74 32.13
CA TYR A 131 18.11 -20.41 32.19
C TYR A 131 17.71 -20.92 30.80
N LYS A 132 17.18 -22.14 30.73
CA LYS A 132 16.79 -22.78 29.47
C LYS A 132 15.36 -23.30 29.51
N ILE A 133 14.71 -23.24 28.35
CA ILE A 133 13.35 -23.76 28.10
C ILE A 133 13.27 -24.28 26.68
N SER A 134 12.46 -25.31 26.43
CA SER A 134 12.15 -25.74 25.07
C SER A 134 10.67 -25.65 24.78
N VAL A 135 10.34 -25.16 23.58
CA VAL A 135 8.99 -25.09 23.02
C VAL A 135 8.99 -25.75 21.65
N ASN A 136 8.16 -26.76 21.45
CA ASN A 136 8.07 -27.54 20.21
C ASN A 136 9.44 -28.02 19.69
N ASN A 137 10.29 -28.51 20.60
CA ASN A 137 11.66 -28.98 20.36
C ASN A 137 12.68 -27.89 19.97
N VAL A 138 12.30 -26.62 19.97
CA VAL A 138 13.24 -25.50 19.87
C VAL A 138 13.70 -25.14 21.28
N SER A 139 15.01 -25.13 21.51
CA SER A 139 15.59 -24.71 22.79
C SER A 139 15.90 -23.21 22.79
N PHE A 140 15.58 -22.56 23.90
CA PHE A 140 15.86 -21.16 24.17
C PHE A 140 16.76 -21.06 25.39
N GLU A 141 17.65 -20.09 25.36
CA GLU A 141 18.58 -19.78 26.44
C GLU A 141 18.48 -18.30 26.79
N PHE A 142 18.40 -18.02 28.08
CA PHE A 142 18.27 -16.70 28.67
C PHE A 142 19.20 -16.59 29.87
N ASP A 143 19.44 -15.36 30.36
CA ASP A 143 20.19 -15.14 31.58
C ASP A 143 19.33 -14.49 32.68
N GLU A 144 19.88 -14.38 33.89
CA GLU A 144 19.17 -13.81 35.04
C GLU A 144 18.73 -12.34 34.85
N ASP A 145 19.37 -11.58 33.95
CA ASP A 145 19.01 -10.18 33.67
C ASP A 145 17.91 -10.07 32.59
N THR A 146 17.52 -11.18 31.96
CA THR A 146 16.48 -11.19 30.93
C THR A 146 15.10 -10.97 31.54
N GLU A 147 14.38 -9.95 31.08
CA GLU A 147 12.98 -9.71 31.47
C GLU A 147 12.04 -10.83 30.99
N LEU A 148 11.05 -11.19 31.81
CA LEU A 148 10.06 -12.21 31.43
C LEU A 148 9.31 -11.85 30.13
N GLY A 149 9.01 -10.57 29.92
CA GLY A 149 8.45 -10.05 28.68
C GLY A 149 9.31 -10.38 27.47
N THR A 150 10.63 -10.28 27.63
CA THR A 150 11.60 -10.65 26.59
C THR A 150 11.61 -12.16 26.35
N VAL A 151 11.55 -12.99 27.40
CA VAL A 151 11.42 -14.46 27.27
C VAL A 151 10.20 -14.83 26.43
N ILE A 152 9.03 -14.32 26.81
CA ILE A 152 7.75 -14.62 26.15
C ILE A 152 7.74 -14.12 24.70
N ASN A 153 8.24 -12.90 24.46
CA ASN A 153 8.33 -12.35 23.10
C ASN A 153 9.33 -13.11 22.22
N THR A 154 10.44 -13.58 22.78
CA THR A 154 11.44 -14.36 22.05
C THR A 154 10.87 -15.69 21.58
N ILE A 155 10.12 -16.38 22.46
CA ILE A 155 9.41 -17.63 22.11
C ILE A 155 8.35 -17.34 21.04
N LYS A 156 7.50 -16.33 21.26
CA LYS A 156 6.41 -15.95 20.34
C LYS A 156 6.91 -15.62 18.94
N ASN A 157 8.04 -14.93 18.82
CA ASN A 157 8.58 -14.47 17.54
C ASN A 157 9.46 -15.52 16.84
N ASN A 158 9.71 -16.67 17.47
CA ASN A 158 10.46 -17.75 16.86
C ASN A 158 9.56 -18.60 15.94
N SER A 159 9.93 -18.71 14.66
CA SER A 159 9.15 -19.48 13.68
C SER A 159 9.20 -21.00 13.89
N GLY A 160 10.20 -21.52 14.61
CA GLY A 160 10.30 -22.95 14.90
C GLY A 160 9.52 -23.38 16.14
N ALA A 161 9.30 -22.47 17.10
CA ALA A 161 8.43 -22.76 18.24
C ALA A 161 6.96 -22.83 17.83
N ASP A 162 6.58 -22.08 16.78
CA ASP A 162 5.24 -22.08 16.17
C ASP A 162 4.07 -21.92 17.15
N VAL A 163 4.24 -21.06 18.14
CA VAL A 163 3.21 -20.73 19.11
C VAL A 163 3.00 -19.23 19.23
N ASP A 164 1.76 -18.83 19.50
CA ASP A 164 1.43 -17.58 20.13
C ASP A 164 1.31 -17.80 21.63
N ILE A 165 2.06 -17.02 22.40
CA ILE A 165 2.08 -17.06 23.86
C ILE A 165 1.77 -15.67 24.43
N SER A 166 0.96 -15.64 25.48
CA SER A 166 0.62 -14.43 26.23
C SER A 166 0.39 -14.74 27.71
N TYR A 167 0.48 -13.72 28.56
CA TYR A 167 0.11 -13.81 29.96
C TYR A 167 -1.09 -12.89 30.23
N SER A 168 -2.12 -13.43 30.86
CA SER A 168 -3.29 -12.67 31.31
C SER A 168 -3.15 -12.39 32.81
N GLN A 169 -2.87 -11.14 33.18
CA GLN A 169 -2.84 -10.72 34.59
C GLN A 169 -4.19 -10.94 35.29
N THR A 170 -5.31 -10.67 34.61
CA THR A 170 -6.65 -10.86 35.18
C THR A 170 -6.94 -12.33 35.45
N LEU A 171 -6.59 -13.25 34.55
CA LEU A 171 -6.81 -14.68 34.76
C LEU A 171 -5.69 -15.37 35.53
N ASP A 172 -4.58 -14.66 35.74
CA ASP A 172 -3.31 -15.15 36.26
C ASP A 172 -2.82 -16.42 35.55
N LYS A 173 -2.82 -16.38 34.21
CA LYS A 173 -2.54 -17.54 33.36
C LYS A 173 -1.75 -17.19 32.13
N PHE A 174 -0.81 -18.07 31.78
CA PHE A 174 -0.29 -18.13 30.42
C PHE A 174 -1.30 -18.78 29.49
N ILE A 175 -1.48 -18.20 28.31
CA ILE A 175 -2.29 -18.74 27.21
C ILE A 175 -1.32 -18.99 26.07
N VAL A 176 -1.24 -20.25 25.65
CA VAL A 176 -0.39 -20.70 24.54
C VAL A 176 -1.27 -21.38 23.50
N THR A 177 -1.14 -20.96 22.26
CA THR A 177 -1.86 -21.52 21.10
C THR A 177 -0.86 -21.80 19.98
N SER A 178 -1.02 -22.92 19.26
CA SER A 178 -0.29 -23.11 17.99
C SER A 178 -0.76 -22.04 16.99
N LYS A 179 0.15 -21.59 16.13
CA LYS A 179 -0.19 -20.65 15.05
C LYS A 179 -0.90 -21.35 13.91
N ASP A 180 -0.61 -22.63 13.72
CA ASP A 180 -1.26 -23.47 12.74
C ASP A 180 -2.46 -24.23 13.34
N THR A 181 -3.24 -24.87 12.46
CA THR A 181 -4.41 -25.66 12.82
C THR A 181 -4.27 -27.10 12.34
N GLY A 182 -5.11 -27.97 12.89
CA GLY A 182 -5.15 -29.39 12.53
C GLY A 182 -4.86 -30.29 13.72
N ALA A 183 -5.17 -31.58 13.57
CA ALA A 183 -5.00 -32.57 14.62
C ALA A 183 -3.53 -32.94 14.89
N GLN A 184 -2.64 -32.63 13.96
CA GLN A 184 -1.19 -32.82 14.11
C GLN A 184 -0.54 -31.77 15.00
N GLU A 185 -1.19 -30.62 15.19
CA GLU A 185 -0.61 -29.52 15.95
C GLU A 185 -0.58 -29.85 17.44
N THR A 186 0.61 -29.71 18.02
CA THR A 186 0.86 -29.94 19.44
C THR A 186 1.66 -28.79 20.02
N ILE A 187 1.49 -28.56 21.31
CA ILE A 187 2.27 -27.60 22.07
C ILE A 187 3.01 -28.39 23.14
N ASN A 188 4.32 -28.51 22.98
CA ASN A 188 5.19 -29.16 23.95
C ASN A 188 6.11 -28.10 24.56
N ILE A 189 5.92 -27.80 25.84
CA ILE A 189 6.77 -26.89 26.60
C ILE A 189 7.43 -27.70 27.70
N GLN A 190 8.76 -27.69 27.74
CA GLN A 190 9.53 -28.55 28.63
C GLN A 190 10.75 -27.83 29.18
N ASP A 191 11.14 -28.28 30.37
CA ASP A 191 12.42 -27.93 30.96
C ASP A 191 13.58 -28.54 30.15
N VAL A 192 14.72 -27.86 30.17
CA VAL A 192 15.93 -28.28 29.46
C VAL A 192 17.07 -28.42 30.45
N GLY A 193 17.77 -29.56 30.40
CA GLY A 193 18.88 -29.84 31.30
C GLY A 193 18.41 -29.95 32.75
N THR A 194 19.02 -29.15 33.62
CA THR A 194 18.67 -29.05 35.06
C THR A 194 17.87 -27.79 35.40
N CYS A 195 17.54 -26.99 34.38
CA CYS A 195 16.66 -25.84 34.54
C CYS A 195 15.24 -26.27 34.88
N ASN A 196 14.47 -25.38 35.52
CA ASN A 196 13.03 -25.58 35.75
C ASN A 196 12.16 -24.41 35.23
N LEU A 197 12.65 -23.66 34.23
CA LEU A 197 11.98 -22.46 33.75
C LEU A 197 10.56 -22.75 33.21
N ALA A 198 10.36 -23.88 32.50
CA ALA A 198 9.05 -24.26 32.01
C ALA A 198 8.11 -24.63 33.16
N SER A 199 8.53 -25.52 34.04
CA SER A 199 7.68 -25.99 35.13
C SER A 199 7.36 -24.89 36.15
N SER A 200 8.27 -23.94 36.38
CA SER A 200 8.03 -22.78 37.26
C SER A 200 7.09 -21.74 36.65
N LEU A 201 7.17 -21.48 35.33
CA LEU A 201 6.30 -20.51 34.67
C LEU A 201 4.92 -21.08 34.32
N PHE A 202 4.87 -22.31 33.80
CA PHE A 202 3.64 -22.91 33.24
C PHE A 202 3.01 -23.97 34.16
N GLY A 203 3.72 -24.39 35.21
CA GLY A 203 3.31 -25.52 36.06
C GLY A 203 3.47 -26.88 35.37
N THR A 204 3.06 -27.94 36.06
CA THR A 204 3.06 -29.31 35.55
C THR A 204 1.69 -29.78 35.04
N GLY A 205 0.71 -28.87 34.96
CA GLY A 205 -0.66 -29.16 34.53
C GLY A 205 -1.38 -27.95 33.94
N GLY A 206 -1.87 -28.09 32.71
CA GLY A 206 -2.65 -27.10 31.99
C GLY A 206 -3.86 -27.73 31.29
N THR A 207 -4.88 -26.93 30.99
CA THR A 207 -6.01 -27.39 30.15
C THR A 207 -5.59 -27.29 28.68
N VAL A 208 -5.25 -28.41 28.07
CA VAL A 208 -4.88 -28.45 26.65
C VAL A 208 -6.11 -28.81 25.83
N THR A 209 -6.44 -27.98 24.85
CA THR A 209 -7.42 -28.30 23.80
C THR A 209 -6.66 -28.73 22.55
N ALA A 210 -6.78 -30.00 22.17
CA ALA A 210 -6.13 -30.50 20.96
C ALA A 210 -6.70 -29.82 19.71
N GLY A 211 -5.82 -29.55 18.75
CA GLY A 211 -6.21 -29.13 17.41
C GLY A 211 -7.08 -30.20 16.74
N LYS A 212 -7.89 -29.77 15.75
CA LYS A 212 -8.78 -30.65 15.00
C LYS A 212 -8.66 -30.35 13.52
N ASP A 213 -8.68 -31.40 12.71
CA ASP A 213 -8.80 -31.25 11.26
C ASP A 213 -10.22 -30.87 10.88
N LEU A 214 -10.33 -30.06 9.83
CA LEU A 214 -11.55 -29.90 9.07
C LEU A 214 -11.88 -31.22 8.37
N LYS A 215 -13.14 -31.63 8.45
CA LYS A 215 -13.68 -32.79 7.73
C LYS A 215 -14.92 -32.37 6.96
N MET A 216 -14.99 -32.75 5.69
CA MET A 216 -16.16 -32.49 4.85
C MET A 216 -16.33 -33.56 3.77
N ASN A 217 -17.55 -33.67 3.23
CA ASN A 217 -17.83 -34.50 2.06
C ASN A 217 -17.89 -33.62 0.82
N VAL A 218 -17.30 -34.09 -0.27
CA VAL A 218 -17.30 -33.41 -1.57
C VAL A 218 -17.88 -34.37 -2.60
N THR A 219 -18.78 -33.88 -3.45
CA THR A 219 -19.33 -34.62 -4.59
C THR A 219 -18.77 -34.04 -5.89
N ILE A 220 -17.95 -34.82 -6.61
CA ILE A 220 -17.41 -34.47 -7.93
C ILE A 220 -17.92 -35.53 -8.92
N ASP A 221 -18.50 -35.10 -10.04
CA ASP A 221 -19.07 -35.97 -11.07
C ASP A 221 -20.00 -37.07 -10.53
N GLY A 222 -20.79 -36.71 -9.50
CA GLY A 222 -21.75 -37.61 -8.86
C GLY A 222 -21.18 -38.58 -7.82
N THR A 223 -19.85 -38.60 -7.60
CA THR A 223 -19.21 -39.44 -6.58
C THR A 223 -18.90 -38.62 -5.33
N THR A 224 -19.39 -39.06 -4.17
CA THR A 224 -19.16 -38.39 -2.89
C THR A 224 -17.98 -39.02 -2.15
N THR A 225 -17.02 -38.20 -1.77
CA THR A 225 -15.82 -38.60 -1.01
C THR A 225 -15.62 -37.70 0.20
N GLY A 226 -15.29 -38.30 1.34
CA GLY A 226 -14.86 -37.57 2.54
C GLY A 226 -13.42 -37.07 2.40
N ILE A 227 -13.19 -35.81 2.71
CA ILE A 227 -11.87 -35.19 2.74
C ILE A 227 -11.57 -34.62 4.12
N THR A 228 -10.28 -34.63 4.46
CA THR A 228 -9.74 -34.08 5.70
C THR A 228 -8.71 -33.01 5.36
N ARG A 229 -8.72 -31.87 6.04
CA ARG A 229 -7.77 -30.77 5.87
C ARG A 229 -7.34 -30.24 7.23
N SER A 230 -6.04 -29.97 7.38
CA SER A 230 -5.52 -29.35 8.60
C SER A 230 -5.95 -27.88 8.73
N THR A 231 -6.29 -27.22 7.63
CA THR A 231 -6.69 -25.80 7.58
C THR A 231 -8.14 -25.62 7.11
N ASN A 232 -8.75 -24.50 7.51
CA ASN A 232 -10.05 -24.09 7.00
C ASN A 232 -9.98 -23.40 5.62
N SER A 233 -8.79 -22.98 5.21
CA SER A 233 -8.52 -22.36 3.91
C SER A 233 -7.62 -23.25 3.07
N PHE A 234 -8.14 -23.76 1.95
CA PHE A 234 -7.43 -24.68 1.07
C PHE A 234 -7.96 -24.61 -0.36
N THR A 235 -7.18 -25.13 -1.31
CA THR A 235 -7.61 -25.28 -2.71
C THR A 235 -8.14 -26.69 -2.95
N LEU A 236 -9.27 -26.78 -3.66
CA LEU A 236 -9.90 -28.03 -4.09
C LEU A 236 -10.22 -27.90 -5.59
N ASP A 237 -9.51 -28.66 -6.42
CA ASP A 237 -9.69 -28.70 -7.88
C ASP A 237 -9.73 -27.31 -8.55
N GLY A 238 -8.84 -26.42 -8.10
CA GLY A 238 -8.72 -25.04 -8.60
C GLY A 238 -9.66 -24.03 -7.94
N LEU A 239 -10.55 -24.46 -7.06
CA LEU A 239 -11.37 -23.57 -6.22
C LEU A 239 -10.67 -23.29 -4.90
N SER A 240 -10.40 -22.03 -4.59
CA SER A 240 -9.98 -21.62 -3.25
C SER A 240 -11.19 -21.54 -2.34
N LEU A 241 -11.20 -22.37 -1.30
CA LEU A 241 -12.28 -22.45 -0.32
C LEU A 241 -11.79 -21.91 1.02
N ASN A 242 -12.66 -21.17 1.71
CA ASN A 242 -12.49 -20.79 3.11
C ASN A 242 -13.76 -21.19 3.88
N VAL A 243 -13.65 -22.23 4.70
CA VAL A 243 -14.77 -22.83 5.43
C VAL A 243 -14.94 -22.13 6.77
N LEU A 244 -16.04 -21.40 6.92
CA LEU A 244 -16.26 -20.52 8.09
C LEU A 244 -17.06 -21.18 9.23
N ASN A 245 -17.90 -22.15 8.91
CA ASN A 245 -18.77 -22.78 9.89
C ASN A 245 -19.08 -24.23 9.51
N THR A 246 -19.51 -25.01 10.49
CA THR A 246 -20.09 -26.33 10.26
C THR A 246 -21.41 -26.21 9.51
N PHE A 247 -21.67 -27.16 8.62
CA PHE A 247 -22.90 -27.23 7.85
C PHE A 247 -23.37 -28.67 7.80
N ASN A 248 -24.67 -28.89 8.02
CA ASN A 248 -25.27 -30.23 7.99
C ASN A 248 -24.56 -31.25 8.92
N ASN A 249 -24.11 -30.79 10.10
CA ASN A 249 -23.36 -31.57 11.09
C ASN A 249 -24.28 -32.36 12.05
N GLU A 250 -25.39 -32.88 11.54
CA GLU A 250 -26.32 -33.72 12.29
C GLU A 250 -25.80 -35.17 12.34
N THR A 251 -26.27 -35.98 13.30
CA THR A 251 -25.93 -37.42 13.38
C THR A 251 -26.26 -38.19 12.09
N THR A 252 -27.23 -37.69 11.32
CA THR A 252 -27.56 -38.17 9.97
C THR A 252 -27.61 -36.96 9.04
N PRO A 253 -26.57 -36.68 8.23
CA PRO A 253 -26.56 -35.54 7.32
C PRO A 253 -27.71 -35.62 6.30
N ASP A 254 -28.41 -34.51 6.12
CA ASP A 254 -29.48 -34.37 5.13
C ASP A 254 -28.88 -34.25 3.72
N ALA A 255 -29.04 -35.27 2.89
CA ALA A 255 -28.45 -35.30 1.55
C ALA A 255 -28.95 -34.17 0.63
N ASP A 256 -30.11 -33.58 0.92
CA ASP A 256 -30.68 -32.48 0.14
C ASP A 256 -30.07 -31.13 0.53
N LYS A 257 -29.45 -31.03 1.72
CA LYS A 257 -28.69 -29.86 2.17
C LYS A 257 -27.25 -29.96 1.69
N LYS A 258 -26.98 -29.36 0.53
CA LYS A 258 -25.64 -29.23 -0.04
C LYS A 258 -25.36 -27.81 -0.52
N ILE A 259 -24.10 -27.40 -0.40
CA ILE A 259 -23.60 -26.18 -1.04
C ILE A 259 -23.17 -26.57 -2.45
N THR A 260 -23.82 -26.01 -3.46
CA THR A 260 -23.51 -26.28 -4.87
C THR A 260 -22.76 -25.10 -5.46
N PHE A 261 -21.54 -25.35 -5.91
CA PHE A 261 -20.78 -24.39 -6.71
C PHE A 261 -21.13 -24.61 -8.19
N THR A 262 -21.37 -23.53 -8.92
CA THR A 262 -21.55 -23.57 -10.38
C THR A 262 -20.51 -22.66 -11.01
N SER A 263 -19.83 -23.15 -12.04
CA SER A 263 -18.92 -22.33 -12.84
C SER A 263 -19.75 -21.58 -13.87
N SER A 264 -19.77 -20.24 -13.80
CA SER A 264 -20.26 -19.40 -14.89
C SER A 264 -19.08 -18.87 -15.68
N ASN A 265 -19.07 -19.06 -17.00
CA ASN A 265 -18.11 -18.40 -17.88
C ASN A 265 -18.17 -16.88 -17.59
N GLY A 266 -17.04 -16.26 -17.25
CA GLY A 266 -16.90 -14.85 -16.82
C GLY A 266 -17.23 -13.82 -17.90
N THR A 267 -18.43 -13.92 -18.47
CA THR A 267 -18.91 -13.17 -19.63
C THR A 267 -19.01 -11.68 -19.35
N ASP A 268 -19.34 -11.29 -18.12
CA ASP A 268 -19.41 -9.87 -17.73
C ASP A 268 -18.03 -9.19 -17.75
N ASP A 269 -16.97 -9.87 -17.32
CA ASP A 269 -15.62 -9.29 -17.32
C ASP A 269 -15.06 -9.17 -18.74
N VAL A 270 -15.30 -10.18 -19.59
CA VAL A 270 -14.92 -10.11 -21.01
C VAL A 270 -15.72 -9.03 -21.74
N TYR A 271 -17.02 -8.89 -21.45
CA TYR A 271 -17.86 -7.82 -21.99
C TYR A 271 -17.31 -6.43 -21.63
N LYS A 272 -16.93 -6.21 -20.36
CA LYS A 272 -16.32 -4.95 -19.91
C LYS A 272 -15.00 -4.66 -20.62
N LYS A 273 -14.13 -5.67 -20.78
CA LYS A 273 -12.84 -5.51 -21.51
C LYS A 273 -13.05 -5.14 -22.97
N ILE A 274 -13.97 -5.79 -23.67
CA ILE A 274 -14.32 -5.45 -25.06
C ILE A 274 -14.90 -4.04 -25.13
N SER A 275 -15.80 -3.68 -24.21
CA SER A 275 -16.41 -2.35 -24.14
C SER A 275 -15.36 -1.26 -23.92
N GLY A 276 -14.41 -1.48 -23.01
CA GLY A 276 -13.29 -0.56 -22.75
C GLY A 276 -12.39 -0.41 -23.97
N PHE A 277 -12.02 -1.51 -24.62
CA PHE A 277 -11.22 -1.47 -25.85
C PHE A 277 -11.88 -0.64 -26.97
N ILE A 278 -13.20 -0.78 -27.14
CA ILE A 278 -13.96 0.02 -28.12
C ILE A 278 -14.01 1.51 -27.72
N ALA A 279 -14.13 1.82 -26.42
CA ALA A 279 -14.07 3.18 -25.93
C ALA A 279 -12.71 3.83 -26.21
N ASP A 280 -11.60 3.16 -25.87
CA ASP A 280 -10.24 3.66 -26.11
C ASP A 280 -9.98 3.90 -27.60
N TYR A 281 -10.41 2.97 -28.47
CA TYR A 281 -10.36 3.14 -29.92
C TYR A 281 -11.14 4.38 -30.37
N ASN A 282 -12.36 4.56 -29.87
CA ASN A 282 -13.21 5.69 -30.23
C ASN A 282 -12.63 7.03 -29.80
N ASP A 283 -11.96 7.08 -28.65
CA ASP A 283 -11.31 8.30 -28.15
C ASP A 283 -10.12 8.70 -29.03
N ILE A 284 -9.33 7.74 -29.51
CA ILE A 284 -8.26 8.01 -30.48
C ILE A 284 -8.86 8.54 -31.79
N ILE A 285 -9.86 7.84 -32.32
CA ILE A 285 -10.52 8.23 -33.57
C ILE A 285 -11.18 9.61 -33.44
N ASP A 286 -11.77 9.95 -32.29
CA ASP A 286 -12.36 11.26 -32.05
C ASP A 286 -11.32 12.39 -32.09
N LYS A 287 -10.20 12.21 -31.38
CA LYS A 287 -9.10 13.19 -31.36
C LYS A 287 -8.50 13.39 -32.75
N VAL A 288 -8.19 12.30 -33.44
CA VAL A 288 -7.62 12.35 -34.80
C VAL A 288 -8.60 13.04 -35.75
N ASN A 289 -9.88 12.64 -35.74
CA ASN A 289 -10.91 13.28 -36.57
C ASN A 289 -11.03 14.77 -36.30
N THR A 290 -11.05 15.16 -35.03
CA THR A 290 -11.13 16.57 -34.63
C THR A 290 -9.98 17.36 -35.26
N TYR A 291 -8.74 16.89 -35.14
CA TYR A 291 -7.59 17.59 -35.70
C TYR A 291 -7.57 17.64 -37.23
N VAL A 292 -7.89 16.54 -37.91
CA VAL A 292 -7.81 16.51 -39.39
C VAL A 292 -8.99 17.18 -40.10
N THR A 293 -10.13 17.34 -39.42
CA THR A 293 -11.34 17.96 -40.00
C THR A 293 -11.58 19.40 -39.55
N GLN A 294 -10.98 19.83 -38.44
CA GLN A 294 -11.10 21.22 -37.97
C GLN A 294 -10.46 22.16 -38.98
N THR A 295 -11.29 22.93 -39.71
CA THR A 295 -10.79 23.89 -40.69
C THR A 295 -10.02 25.03 -40.02
N PRO A 296 -8.93 25.53 -40.63
CA PRO A 296 -8.25 26.71 -40.12
C PRO A 296 -9.18 27.91 -39.99
N TYR A 297 -8.96 28.71 -38.95
CA TYR A 297 -9.76 29.90 -38.71
C TYR A 297 -9.67 30.84 -39.93
N GLY A 298 -10.81 31.32 -40.43
CA GLY A 298 -10.89 32.23 -41.59
C GLY A 298 -10.93 31.56 -42.98
N LEU A 299 -10.83 30.23 -43.09
CA LEU A 299 -11.00 29.49 -44.36
C LEU A 299 -12.44 29.04 -44.65
N SER A 300 -13.39 29.36 -43.77
CA SER A 300 -14.81 29.02 -43.99
C SER A 300 -15.50 30.10 -44.83
N ASN A 301 -15.80 29.77 -46.10
CA ASN A 301 -16.52 30.62 -47.06
C ASN A 301 -17.91 31.10 -46.58
N SER A 302 -18.45 30.53 -45.51
CA SER A 302 -19.82 30.82 -45.02
C SER A 302 -19.96 32.16 -44.31
N ASN A 303 -18.88 32.76 -43.79
CA ASN A 303 -18.96 33.91 -42.88
C ASN A 303 -18.27 35.18 -43.40
N GLY A 304 -17.71 35.18 -44.61
CA GLY A 304 -17.06 36.37 -45.22
C GLY A 304 -15.83 36.91 -44.47
N LYS A 305 -15.28 36.16 -43.51
CA LYS A 305 -14.09 36.54 -42.73
C LYS A 305 -12.86 35.85 -43.30
N THR A 306 -11.98 36.60 -43.95
CA THR A 306 -10.66 36.16 -44.43
C THR A 306 -9.55 36.39 -43.39
N GLN A 307 -9.91 36.63 -42.12
CA GLN A 307 -8.95 37.04 -41.10
C GLN A 307 -8.18 35.82 -40.58
N ALA A 308 -6.94 35.67 -41.04
CA ALA A 308 -5.97 34.76 -40.46
C ALA A 308 -5.44 35.33 -39.14
N TYR A 309 -5.12 34.43 -38.20
CA TYR A 309 -4.50 34.76 -36.92
C TYR A 309 -3.05 34.31 -36.97
N ASP A 310 -2.12 35.25 -37.12
CA ASP A 310 -0.68 34.98 -37.11
C ASP A 310 -0.17 34.80 -35.67
N PRO A 311 0.98 34.11 -35.47
CA PRO A 311 1.64 34.06 -34.17
C PRO A 311 1.95 35.46 -33.63
N LEU A 312 1.56 35.73 -32.39
CA LEU A 312 1.80 37.03 -31.75
C LEU A 312 3.30 37.24 -31.48
N THR A 313 3.80 38.42 -31.85
CA THR A 313 5.14 38.87 -31.47
C THR A 313 5.19 39.26 -29.99
N ASP A 314 6.38 39.27 -29.39
CA ASP A 314 6.55 39.63 -27.98
C ASP A 314 6.06 41.05 -27.65
N ASP A 315 6.18 41.98 -28.60
CA ASP A 315 5.67 43.34 -28.40
C ASP A 315 4.14 43.39 -28.48
N GLN A 316 3.51 42.63 -29.40
CA GLN A 316 2.05 42.52 -29.43
C GLN A 316 1.49 41.88 -28.15
N LYS A 317 2.18 40.88 -27.59
CA LYS A 317 1.78 40.25 -26.32
C LYS A 317 1.82 41.23 -25.15
N LYS A 318 2.79 42.15 -25.08
CA LYS A 318 2.88 43.16 -24.00
C LYS A 318 1.69 44.11 -23.98
N ASP A 319 1.07 44.34 -25.13
CA ASP A 319 -0.06 45.25 -25.30
C ASP A 319 -1.43 44.53 -25.19
N MET A 320 -1.46 43.23 -24.92
CA MET A 320 -2.67 42.40 -24.81
C MET A 320 -2.84 41.82 -23.41
N SER A 321 -4.07 41.56 -22.99
CA SER A 321 -4.33 40.81 -21.76
C SER A 321 -4.11 39.30 -21.94
N ASP A 322 -3.85 38.58 -20.85
CA ASP A 322 -3.65 37.12 -20.87
C ASP A 322 -4.82 36.36 -21.52
N THR A 323 -6.05 36.84 -21.34
CA THR A 323 -7.25 36.23 -21.94
C THR A 323 -7.27 36.46 -23.46
N GLU A 324 -6.93 37.67 -23.91
CA GLU A 324 -6.85 37.97 -25.35
C GLU A 324 -5.71 37.19 -26.02
N ILE A 325 -4.56 37.05 -25.36
CA ILE A 325 -3.44 36.24 -25.85
C ILE A 325 -3.90 34.78 -26.00
N LYS A 326 -4.56 34.23 -24.98
CA LYS A 326 -5.05 32.84 -25.02
C LYS A 326 -6.06 32.62 -26.14
N GLU A 327 -7.07 33.47 -26.27
CA GLU A 327 -8.07 33.36 -27.34
C GLU A 327 -7.45 33.54 -28.74
N TRP A 328 -6.44 34.40 -28.86
CA TRP A 328 -5.71 34.58 -30.11
C TRP A 328 -4.91 33.34 -30.47
N ASP A 329 -4.13 32.80 -29.51
CA ASP A 329 -3.34 31.59 -29.69
C ASP A 329 -4.22 30.37 -30.00
N GLU A 330 -5.39 30.24 -29.40
CA GLU A 330 -6.37 29.19 -29.72
C GLU A 330 -6.84 29.29 -31.19
N LYS A 331 -7.16 30.50 -31.67
CA LYS A 331 -7.54 30.72 -33.08
C LYS A 331 -6.38 30.53 -34.05
N ALA A 332 -5.18 30.96 -33.68
CA ALA A 332 -3.97 30.77 -34.48
C ALA A 332 -3.59 29.29 -34.62
N LYS A 333 -3.85 28.47 -33.59
CA LYS A 333 -3.61 27.02 -33.60
C LYS A 333 -4.73 26.21 -34.25
N GLN A 334 -5.91 26.80 -34.43
CA GLN A 334 -7.07 26.10 -34.98
C GLN A 334 -6.76 25.58 -36.39
N GLY A 335 -6.97 24.28 -36.60
CA GLY A 335 -6.81 23.64 -37.92
C GLY A 335 -5.37 23.54 -38.42
N LEU A 336 -4.36 23.69 -37.57
CA LEU A 336 -2.95 23.46 -37.96
C LEU A 336 -2.71 22.06 -38.56
N LEU A 337 -3.49 21.08 -38.11
CA LEU A 337 -3.42 19.69 -38.56
C LEU A 337 -4.54 19.34 -39.54
N PHE A 338 -5.23 20.35 -40.08
CA PHE A 338 -6.30 20.15 -41.06
C PHE A 338 -5.78 19.42 -42.28
N SER A 339 -6.42 18.30 -42.63
CA SER A 339 -5.99 17.43 -43.73
C SER A 339 -4.55 16.90 -43.59
N ASP A 340 -4.03 16.77 -42.37
CA ASP A 340 -2.71 16.18 -42.15
C ASP A 340 -2.65 14.75 -42.72
N PRO A 341 -1.72 14.44 -43.64
CA PRO A 341 -1.69 13.16 -44.33
C PRO A 341 -1.28 11.99 -43.42
N GLN A 342 -0.46 12.23 -42.39
CA GLN A 342 -0.01 11.16 -41.49
C GLN A 342 -1.12 10.76 -40.51
N LEU A 343 -1.83 11.74 -39.94
CA LEU A 343 -2.98 11.50 -39.08
C LEU A 343 -4.16 10.88 -39.84
N THR A 344 -4.39 11.33 -41.08
CA THR A 344 -5.39 10.71 -41.96
C THR A 344 -5.04 9.26 -42.28
N SER A 345 -3.75 8.96 -42.51
CA SER A 345 -3.29 7.58 -42.74
C SER A 345 -3.45 6.72 -41.48
N LEU A 346 -3.06 7.23 -40.30
CA LEU A 346 -3.25 6.56 -39.01
C LEU A 346 -4.72 6.18 -38.79
N GLN A 347 -5.64 7.11 -39.03
CA GLN A 347 -7.07 6.86 -38.90
C GLN A 347 -7.54 5.73 -39.83
N ASN A 348 -7.10 5.73 -41.10
CA ASN A 348 -7.46 4.71 -42.07
C ASN A 348 -6.89 3.33 -41.71
N ASP A 349 -5.65 3.28 -41.24
CA ASP A 349 -4.99 2.05 -40.80
C ASP A 349 -5.68 1.46 -39.57
N LEU A 350 -6.02 2.31 -38.58
CA LEU A 350 -6.79 1.90 -37.40
C LEU A 350 -8.18 1.36 -37.76
N ARG A 351 -8.88 2.04 -38.68
CA ARG A 351 -10.19 1.57 -39.17
C ARG A 351 -10.06 0.23 -39.90
N SER A 352 -9.06 0.09 -40.78
CA SER A 352 -8.78 -1.15 -41.50
C SER A 352 -8.48 -2.31 -40.54
N ALA A 353 -7.72 -2.06 -39.47
CA ALA A 353 -7.42 -3.06 -38.45
C ALA A 353 -8.69 -3.61 -37.76
N MET A 354 -9.72 -2.77 -37.58
CA MET A 354 -11.00 -3.14 -36.98
C MET A 354 -11.96 -3.83 -37.97
N GLU A 355 -12.01 -3.38 -39.22
CA GLU A 355 -13.00 -3.84 -40.22
C GLU A 355 -12.61 -5.14 -40.92
N ARG A 356 -11.32 -5.45 -41.00
CA ARG A 356 -10.83 -6.66 -41.67
C ARG A 356 -11.31 -7.93 -40.96
N ASN A 357 -11.82 -8.88 -41.75
CA ASN A 357 -12.24 -10.18 -41.23
C ASN A 357 -11.10 -10.93 -40.52
N VAL A 358 -11.45 -11.68 -39.47
CA VAL A 358 -10.53 -12.55 -38.73
C VAL A 358 -10.95 -14.00 -38.96
N GLU A 359 -10.37 -14.61 -40.00
CA GLU A 359 -10.73 -15.95 -40.47
C GLU A 359 -10.64 -17.00 -39.37
N ALA A 360 -9.63 -16.91 -38.49
CA ALA A 360 -9.40 -17.83 -37.38
C ALA A 360 -10.55 -17.90 -36.36
N SER A 361 -11.36 -16.84 -36.27
CA SER A 361 -12.53 -16.80 -35.38
C SER A 361 -13.82 -17.30 -36.04
N GLY A 362 -13.91 -17.20 -37.36
CA GLY A 362 -15.16 -17.39 -38.11
C GLY A 362 -16.24 -16.33 -37.80
N LEU A 363 -15.92 -15.28 -37.04
CA LEU A 363 -16.83 -14.21 -36.63
C LEU A 363 -16.33 -12.85 -37.16
N SER A 364 -17.25 -11.89 -37.21
CA SER A 364 -16.95 -10.47 -37.43
C SER A 364 -17.50 -9.64 -36.26
N LEU A 365 -17.03 -8.40 -36.12
CA LEU A 365 -17.56 -7.47 -35.10
C LEU A 365 -19.09 -7.33 -35.21
N SER A 366 -19.61 -7.24 -36.44
CA SER A 366 -21.06 -7.14 -36.67
C SER A 366 -21.84 -8.37 -36.21
N ALA A 367 -21.25 -9.57 -36.35
CA ALA A 367 -21.86 -10.83 -35.91
C ALA A 367 -22.02 -10.90 -34.38
N ILE A 368 -21.17 -10.17 -33.64
CA ILE A 368 -21.24 -10.06 -32.18
C ILE A 368 -21.92 -8.77 -31.70
N GLY A 369 -22.58 -8.02 -32.59
CA GLY A 369 -23.34 -6.82 -32.21
C GLY A 369 -22.51 -5.54 -32.07
N ILE A 370 -21.34 -5.48 -32.71
CA ILE A 370 -20.48 -4.28 -32.76
C ILE A 370 -20.40 -3.80 -34.22
N SER A 371 -20.72 -2.54 -34.50
CA SER A 371 -20.59 -1.97 -35.85
C SER A 371 -20.07 -0.55 -35.82
N THR A 372 -19.75 0.00 -36.99
CA THR A 372 -19.54 1.43 -37.14
C THR A 372 -20.78 2.20 -36.71
N SER A 373 -20.55 3.36 -36.08
CA SER A 373 -21.61 4.29 -35.66
C SER A 373 -22.38 4.77 -36.89
N SER A 374 -23.70 4.87 -36.76
CA SER A 374 -24.59 5.31 -37.85
C SER A 374 -24.44 6.79 -38.22
N ASN A 375 -23.79 7.58 -37.37
CA ASN A 375 -23.52 8.98 -37.66
C ASN A 375 -22.35 9.10 -38.66
N TYR A 376 -22.66 9.55 -39.87
CA TYR A 376 -21.68 9.77 -40.95
C TYR A 376 -20.52 10.69 -40.53
N MET A 377 -20.76 11.65 -39.62
CA MET A 377 -19.72 12.54 -39.09
C MET A 377 -18.80 11.86 -38.07
N SER A 378 -19.09 10.62 -37.67
CA SER A 378 -18.27 9.87 -36.71
C SER A 378 -17.08 9.15 -37.33
N ASN A 379 -16.90 9.23 -38.67
CA ASN A 379 -15.67 8.90 -39.40
C ASN A 379 -14.89 7.68 -38.88
N GLY A 380 -15.58 6.55 -38.65
CA GLY A 380 -14.96 5.28 -38.25
C GLY A 380 -15.11 4.88 -36.78
N LYS A 381 -15.77 5.67 -35.91
CA LYS A 381 -16.11 5.21 -34.54
C LYS A 381 -17.00 3.96 -34.57
N LEU A 382 -16.82 3.10 -33.57
CA LEU A 382 -17.58 1.88 -33.37
C LEU A 382 -18.59 2.03 -32.23
N ALA A 383 -19.66 1.25 -32.26
CA ALA A 383 -20.66 1.16 -31.20
C ALA A 383 -21.08 -0.29 -30.99
N ILE A 384 -21.38 -0.63 -29.74
CA ILE A 384 -22.10 -1.87 -29.42
C ILE A 384 -23.57 -1.60 -29.76
N THR A 385 -23.98 -1.99 -30.97
CA THR A 385 -25.34 -1.78 -31.47
C THR A 385 -26.33 -2.79 -30.91
N ASP A 386 -25.85 -3.95 -30.44
CA ASP A 386 -26.67 -4.97 -29.79
C ASP A 386 -25.90 -5.65 -28.64
N ALA A 387 -26.12 -5.14 -27.42
CA ALA A 387 -25.49 -5.67 -26.22
C ALA A 387 -25.90 -7.13 -25.92
N ASN A 388 -27.11 -7.54 -26.33
CA ASN A 388 -27.59 -8.90 -26.09
C ASN A 388 -26.92 -9.90 -27.03
N LYS A 389 -26.66 -9.53 -28.28
CA LYS A 389 -25.85 -10.35 -29.20
C LYS A 389 -24.44 -10.54 -28.70
N LEU A 390 -23.81 -9.48 -28.18
CA LEU A 390 -22.46 -9.60 -27.61
C LEU A 390 -22.45 -10.54 -26.41
N LYS A 391 -23.40 -10.37 -25.47
CA LYS A 391 -23.52 -11.27 -24.31
C LYS A 391 -23.78 -12.71 -24.71
N ASN A 392 -24.66 -12.94 -25.69
CA ASN A 392 -24.97 -14.27 -26.19
C ASN A 392 -23.73 -14.92 -26.86
N ALA A 393 -22.99 -14.17 -27.67
CA ALA A 393 -21.76 -14.65 -28.30
C ALA A 393 -20.70 -15.01 -27.25
N LEU A 394 -20.57 -14.23 -26.17
CA LEU A 394 -19.67 -14.53 -25.05
C LEU A 394 -20.11 -15.77 -24.26
N GLN A 395 -21.41 -16.01 -24.13
CA GLN A 395 -21.93 -17.18 -23.42
C GLN A 395 -21.76 -18.47 -24.23
N ASN A 396 -22.08 -18.41 -25.53
CA ASN A 396 -22.21 -19.61 -26.37
C ASN A 396 -20.99 -19.87 -27.26
N ASN A 397 -20.22 -18.84 -27.60
CA ASN A 397 -19.11 -18.88 -28.56
C ASN A 397 -17.83 -18.20 -28.00
N ASN A 398 -17.60 -18.30 -26.69
CA ASN A 398 -16.53 -17.58 -25.97
C ASN A 398 -15.16 -17.70 -26.66
N ASP A 399 -14.75 -18.92 -27.03
CA ASP A 399 -13.45 -19.17 -27.66
C ASP A 399 -13.31 -18.48 -29.02
N GLN A 400 -14.40 -18.39 -29.78
CA GLN A 400 -14.40 -17.68 -31.07
C GLN A 400 -14.31 -16.18 -30.86
N VAL A 401 -14.99 -15.63 -29.85
CA VAL A 401 -14.89 -14.21 -29.50
C VAL A 401 -13.48 -13.87 -29.01
N ILE A 402 -12.88 -14.72 -28.18
CA ILE A 402 -11.48 -14.56 -27.74
C ILE A 402 -10.56 -14.55 -28.96
N LYS A 403 -10.67 -15.53 -29.86
CA LYS A 403 -9.87 -15.58 -31.10
C LYS A 403 -10.07 -14.35 -31.98
N LEU A 404 -11.29 -13.82 -32.11
CA LEU A 404 -11.56 -12.61 -32.90
C LEU A 404 -10.69 -11.43 -32.43
N PHE A 405 -10.51 -11.26 -31.13
CA PHE A 405 -9.73 -10.16 -30.57
C PHE A 405 -8.25 -10.47 -30.41
N THR A 406 -7.88 -11.68 -30.00
CA THR A 406 -6.54 -11.98 -29.49
C THR A 406 -5.74 -12.99 -30.31
N ASN A 407 -6.27 -13.52 -31.42
CA ASN A 407 -5.53 -14.44 -32.26
C ASN A 407 -4.21 -13.80 -32.72
N VAL A 408 -3.13 -14.57 -32.72
CA VAL A 408 -1.84 -14.17 -33.28
C VAL A 408 -1.42 -15.29 -34.22
N ASP A 409 -1.10 -14.95 -35.45
CA ASP A 409 -0.56 -15.89 -36.43
C ASP A 409 0.93 -15.60 -36.65
N ASP A 410 1.77 -16.54 -36.25
CA ASP A 410 3.23 -16.39 -36.32
C ASP A 410 3.77 -16.29 -37.76
N SER A 411 2.98 -16.71 -38.75
CA SER A 411 3.39 -16.81 -40.16
C SER A 411 2.83 -15.70 -41.04
N ASP A 412 1.66 -15.15 -40.68
CA ASP A 412 0.94 -14.19 -41.48
C ASP A 412 0.11 -13.25 -40.60
N SER A 413 0.68 -12.09 -40.26
CA SER A 413 -0.01 -11.04 -39.47
C SER A 413 -1.28 -10.50 -40.12
N SER A 414 -1.53 -10.81 -41.40
CA SER A 414 -2.80 -10.51 -42.03
C SER A 414 -3.96 -11.32 -41.43
N LYS A 415 -3.67 -12.42 -40.71
CA LYS A 415 -4.62 -13.30 -40.02
C LYS A 415 -4.74 -13.04 -38.52
N ASP A 416 -4.01 -12.06 -38.01
CA ASP A 416 -4.08 -11.65 -36.61
C ASP A 416 -5.50 -11.23 -36.22
N GLY A 417 -5.80 -11.34 -34.93
CA GLY A 417 -6.99 -10.78 -34.31
C GLY A 417 -6.94 -9.26 -34.28
N ILE A 418 -8.03 -8.66 -33.82
CA ILE A 418 -8.21 -7.20 -33.83
C ILE A 418 -7.16 -6.48 -32.97
N ALA A 419 -6.94 -6.92 -31.72
CA ALA A 419 -6.03 -6.25 -30.80
C ALA A 419 -4.56 -6.24 -31.29
N PRO A 420 -3.97 -7.36 -31.73
CA PRO A 420 -2.61 -7.34 -32.29
C PRO A 420 -2.49 -6.48 -33.56
N ARG A 421 -3.50 -6.46 -34.44
CA ARG A 421 -3.52 -5.55 -35.60
C ARG A 421 -3.52 -4.08 -35.19
N VAL A 422 -4.40 -3.69 -34.27
CA VAL A 422 -4.43 -2.31 -33.74
C VAL A 422 -3.10 -1.96 -33.09
N LYS A 423 -2.51 -2.87 -32.31
CA LYS A 423 -1.18 -2.69 -31.72
C LYS A 423 -0.09 -2.50 -32.78
N SER A 424 -0.13 -3.25 -33.88
CA SER A 424 0.81 -3.11 -34.99
C SER A 424 0.71 -1.71 -35.63
N VAL A 425 -0.51 -1.22 -35.86
CA VAL A 425 -0.73 0.14 -36.35
C VAL A 425 -0.17 1.17 -35.38
N LEU A 426 -0.51 1.09 -34.09
CA LEU A 426 0.02 2.02 -33.09
C LEU A 426 1.55 1.99 -33.01
N ASN A 427 2.16 0.80 -33.08
CA ASN A 427 3.61 0.66 -33.12
C ASN A 427 4.24 1.28 -34.37
N ASN A 428 3.57 1.26 -35.52
CA ASN A 428 4.07 1.90 -36.74
C ASN A 428 4.12 3.44 -36.60
N TYR A 429 3.11 4.04 -35.97
CA TYR A 429 3.02 5.51 -35.83
C TYR A 429 3.74 6.07 -34.61
N PHE A 430 3.80 5.32 -33.50
CA PHE A 430 4.40 5.79 -32.24
C PHE A 430 5.66 5.00 -31.84
N GLY A 431 5.83 3.77 -32.30
CA GLY A 431 6.82 2.83 -31.78
C GLY A 431 6.34 2.18 -30.48
N THR A 432 6.92 1.02 -30.12
CA THR A 432 6.52 0.24 -28.93
C THR A 432 6.52 1.05 -27.63
N TYR A 433 7.44 2.02 -27.53
CA TYR A 433 7.61 2.86 -26.35
C TYR A 433 7.40 4.36 -26.65
N GLY A 434 6.79 4.71 -27.78
CA GLY A 434 6.56 6.12 -28.15
C GLY A 434 7.80 6.87 -28.66
N ASN A 435 8.80 6.16 -29.19
CA ASN A 435 10.13 6.71 -29.49
C ASN A 435 10.69 6.37 -30.88
N SER A 436 9.91 5.79 -31.79
CA SER A 436 10.45 5.24 -33.05
C SER A 436 9.45 5.10 -34.21
N GLY A 437 8.28 5.73 -34.11
CA GLY A 437 7.26 5.67 -35.16
C GLY A 437 7.21 6.89 -36.08
N ILE A 438 6.32 6.85 -37.08
CA ILE A 438 6.14 7.93 -38.06
C ILE A 438 5.92 9.30 -37.39
N LEU A 439 4.98 9.40 -36.46
CA LEU A 439 4.67 10.68 -35.80
C LEU A 439 5.80 11.14 -34.89
N TYR A 440 6.55 10.21 -34.30
CA TYR A 440 7.76 10.53 -33.55
C TYR A 440 8.83 11.15 -34.46
N TYR A 441 9.06 10.61 -35.66
CA TYR A 441 10.02 11.21 -36.60
C TYR A 441 9.60 12.59 -37.10
N VAL A 442 8.29 12.84 -37.22
CA VAL A 442 7.75 14.15 -37.62
C VAL A 442 7.85 15.17 -36.49
N ALA A 443 7.30 14.86 -35.32
CA ALA A 443 7.06 15.83 -34.25
C ALA A 443 7.94 15.65 -33.01
N GLY A 444 8.66 14.53 -32.89
CA GLY A 444 9.47 14.20 -31.73
C GLY A 444 8.64 13.67 -30.56
N SER A 445 9.23 13.69 -29.37
CA SER A 445 8.58 13.35 -28.10
C SER A 445 9.20 14.14 -26.97
N ASP A 446 8.37 14.62 -26.04
CA ASP A 446 8.79 15.30 -24.82
C ASP A 446 9.38 14.34 -23.77
N THR A 447 9.16 13.04 -23.94
CA THR A 447 9.64 11.99 -23.02
C THR A 447 11.02 11.43 -23.35
N THR A 448 11.59 11.77 -24.52
CA THR A 448 12.90 11.23 -24.92
C THR A 448 14.07 12.00 -24.30
N ILE A 449 15.07 11.25 -23.80
CA ILE A 449 16.30 11.82 -23.24
C ILE A 449 17.29 12.10 -24.38
N GLY A 450 17.60 13.38 -24.60
CA GLY A 450 18.57 13.82 -25.62
C GLY A 450 18.02 14.97 -26.45
N ALA A 451 18.82 15.42 -27.44
CA ALA A 451 18.36 16.41 -28.40
C ALA A 451 17.32 15.78 -29.34
N ASP A 452 16.12 16.35 -29.40
CA ASP A 452 15.12 15.99 -30.40
C ASP A 452 15.64 16.34 -31.80
N LYS A 453 15.55 15.37 -32.71
CA LYS A 453 15.98 15.48 -34.11
C LYS A 453 14.83 15.20 -35.07
N SER A 454 13.60 15.35 -34.60
CA SER A 454 12.42 15.29 -35.42
C SER A 454 12.47 16.32 -36.55
N GLU A 455 11.64 16.09 -37.58
CA GLU A 455 11.55 16.97 -38.73
C GLU A 455 11.17 18.39 -38.31
N LEU A 456 10.13 18.54 -37.47
CA LEU A 456 9.69 19.84 -36.99
C LEU A 456 10.76 20.54 -36.15
N THR A 457 11.45 19.84 -35.25
CA THR A 457 12.53 20.44 -34.45
C THR A 457 13.71 20.89 -35.33
N THR A 458 14.03 20.11 -36.37
CA THR A 458 15.06 20.49 -37.34
C THR A 458 14.67 21.73 -38.13
N GLN A 459 13.42 21.81 -38.60
CA GLN A 459 12.89 22.98 -39.31
C GLN A 459 12.87 24.22 -38.40
N ILE A 460 12.43 24.09 -37.15
CA ILE A 460 12.46 25.17 -36.16
C ILE A 460 13.90 25.70 -35.99
N SER A 461 14.88 24.80 -35.80
CA SER A 461 16.29 25.19 -35.66
C SER A 461 16.85 25.93 -36.89
N GLN A 462 16.41 25.54 -38.10
CA GLN A 462 16.79 26.24 -39.33
C GLN A 462 16.18 27.64 -39.39
N TYR A 463 14.90 27.80 -39.03
CA TYR A 463 14.25 29.10 -38.96
C TYR A 463 14.88 30.01 -37.89
N GLU A 464 15.22 29.48 -36.72
CA GLU A 464 15.94 30.24 -35.68
C GLU A 464 17.29 30.76 -36.16
N THR A 465 18.04 29.94 -36.89
CA THR A 465 19.31 30.34 -37.50
C THR A 465 19.09 31.45 -38.53
N GLN A 466 18.09 31.30 -39.41
CA GLN A 466 17.75 32.31 -40.41
C GLN A 466 17.31 33.64 -39.77
N ILE A 467 16.50 33.59 -38.72
CA ILE A 467 16.05 34.76 -37.95
C ILE A 467 17.27 35.47 -37.35
N LYS A 468 18.20 34.73 -36.74
CA LYS A 468 19.42 35.29 -36.15
C LYS A 468 20.28 35.99 -37.20
N ASP A 469 20.43 35.40 -38.39
CA ASP A 469 21.18 36.00 -39.49
C ASP A 469 20.52 37.29 -39.99
N LEU A 470 19.19 37.29 -40.16
CA LEU A 470 18.43 38.47 -40.54
C LEU A 470 18.53 39.59 -39.49
N GLN A 471 18.46 39.27 -38.20
CA GLN A 471 18.63 40.22 -37.11
C GLN A 471 20.04 40.85 -37.10
N SER A 472 21.07 40.05 -37.38
CA SER A 472 22.46 40.52 -37.51
C SER A 472 22.62 41.48 -38.70
N GLN A 473 22.02 41.14 -39.85
CA GLN A 473 22.01 42.01 -41.03
C GLN A 473 21.28 43.33 -40.74
N LEU A 474 20.11 43.28 -40.11
CA LEU A 474 19.33 44.46 -39.77
C LEU A 474 20.08 45.37 -38.78
N THR A 475 20.78 44.79 -37.81
CA THR A 475 21.63 45.55 -36.87
C THR A 475 22.81 46.21 -37.59
N THR A 476 23.44 45.50 -38.52
CA THR A 476 24.52 46.06 -39.35
C THR A 476 24.03 47.23 -40.21
N GLN A 477 22.87 47.08 -40.84
CA GLN A 477 22.25 48.17 -41.62
C GLN A 477 21.90 49.37 -40.73
N ARG A 478 21.33 49.14 -39.55
CA ARG A 478 21.04 50.20 -38.57
C ARG A 478 22.30 50.95 -38.18
N ASN A 479 23.38 50.25 -37.84
CA ASN A 479 24.66 50.87 -37.48
C ASN A 479 25.24 51.69 -38.63
N ASN A 480 25.16 51.20 -39.86
CA ASN A 480 25.59 51.93 -41.05
C ASN A 480 24.77 53.20 -41.29
N LEU A 481 23.44 53.13 -41.15
CA LEU A 481 22.55 54.29 -41.27
C LEU A 481 22.82 55.32 -40.16
N GLN A 482 23.02 54.86 -38.91
CA GLN A 482 23.37 55.72 -37.78
C GLN A 482 24.71 56.44 -38.03
N ALA A 483 25.73 55.74 -38.53
CA ALA A 483 27.02 56.34 -38.86
C ALA A 483 26.91 57.40 -39.97
N LYS A 484 26.10 57.13 -41.01
CA LYS A 484 25.80 58.13 -42.05
C LYS A 484 25.08 59.35 -41.49
N PHE A 485 24.14 59.15 -40.56
CA PHE A 485 23.40 60.22 -39.90
C PHE A 485 24.33 61.09 -39.03
N THR A 486 25.17 60.48 -38.18
CA THR A 486 26.18 61.21 -37.40
C THR A 486 27.18 61.96 -38.27
N THR A 487 27.61 61.38 -39.40
CA THR A 487 28.50 62.08 -40.36
C THR A 487 27.79 63.31 -40.95
N MET A 488 26.51 63.19 -41.28
CA MET A 488 25.69 64.30 -41.76
C MET A 488 25.52 65.38 -40.69
N GLU A 489 25.24 65.02 -39.43
CA GLU A 489 25.15 65.97 -38.31
C GLU A 489 26.46 66.73 -38.10
N GLN A 490 27.61 66.06 -38.16
CA GLN A 490 28.92 66.70 -38.06
C GLN A 490 29.18 67.66 -39.24
N ALA A 491 28.77 67.29 -40.45
CA ALA A 491 28.88 68.17 -41.61
C ALA A 491 28.00 69.42 -41.48
N ILE A 492 26.74 69.26 -41.03
CA ILE A 492 25.83 70.37 -40.73
C ILE A 492 26.42 71.27 -39.64
N TYR A 493 26.95 70.71 -38.55
CA TYR A 493 27.58 71.48 -37.49
C TYR A 493 28.78 72.31 -37.98
N ARG A 494 29.63 71.72 -38.84
CA ARG A 494 30.75 72.44 -39.49
C ARG A 494 30.24 73.56 -40.40
N LEU A 495 29.21 73.31 -41.20
CA LEU A 495 28.60 74.30 -42.08
C LEU A 495 27.98 75.45 -41.29
N SER A 496 27.26 75.15 -40.19
CA SER A 496 26.70 76.15 -39.29
C SER A 496 27.79 77.00 -38.62
N ASN A 497 28.90 76.39 -38.19
CA ASN A 497 30.03 77.13 -37.64
C ASN A 497 30.73 78.01 -38.68
N GLN A 498 30.89 77.52 -39.92
CA GLN A 498 31.41 78.34 -41.02
C GLN A 498 30.48 79.50 -41.34
N TYR A 499 29.17 79.25 -41.41
CA TYR A 499 28.15 80.27 -41.60
C TYR A 499 28.19 81.33 -40.48
N ASN A 500 28.27 80.92 -39.21
CA ASN A 500 28.38 81.83 -38.08
C ASN A 500 29.69 82.63 -38.10
N TYR A 501 30.82 82.02 -38.49
CA TYR A 501 32.09 82.72 -38.67
C TYR A 501 32.02 83.78 -39.78
N LEU A 502 31.45 83.42 -40.92
CA LEU A 502 31.22 84.35 -42.05
C LEU A 502 30.25 85.47 -41.68
N SER A 503 29.15 85.15 -40.98
CA SER A 503 28.17 86.14 -40.50
C SER A 503 28.78 87.09 -39.46
N GLY A 504 29.62 86.59 -38.55
CA GLY A 504 30.33 87.39 -37.55
C GLY A 504 31.47 88.26 -38.10
N MET A 505 32.01 87.94 -39.29
CA MET A 505 32.91 88.84 -40.04
C MET A 505 32.16 89.95 -40.80
N SER A 506 30.86 89.78 -41.03
CA SER A 506 30.00 90.74 -41.75
C SER A 506 29.23 91.71 -40.85
N SER A 507 29.42 91.59 -39.53
CA SER A 507 28.95 92.52 -38.49
C SER A 507 30.12 93.31 -37.96
#